data_AF-A0A9X6TXR3-F1
#
_entry.id   AF-A0A9X6TXR3-F1
#
_cell.length_a   1.000
_cell.length_b   1.000
_cell.length_c   1.000
_cell.angle_alpha   90.00
_cell.angle_beta   90.00
_cell.angle_gamma   90.00
#
_symmetry.space_group_name_H-M   'P 1'
#
loop_
_entity.id
_entity.type
_entity.pdbx_description
1 polymer ?
#
loop_
_entity_poly.entity_id
_entity_poly.type
_entity_poly.pdbx_seq_one_letter_code
_entity_poly.pdbx_strand_id
1 'polypeptide(L)'
;MKFTLLDNGSDSLKQSYSSLERFSNLYQGTEHSLKDAVIFLNHGLEILLKLILKNHSPALMFSDLKLYQKAKEEMKKKNLKNVFEVGLKLHTVPLEEALKRVELLCDIEIPETLKAAIFHINKIRNEIMHYSIDLNEEELEDLVNKLKYCYEESVDFLEKHIENLKDRINTARFELTINEYEEIMQQEYYDEIMQQEMIEREEEYHMENYYYGIPKKKYNAYTE
;
A
#
# COMPACT_ATOMS: atom_id res chain seq x y z
N MET A 1 16.27 -1.73 6.43
CA MET A 1 14.96 -1.26 5.91
C MET A 1 15.13 -0.85 4.46
N LYS A 2 14.24 -1.26 3.56
CA LYS A 2 14.30 -0.95 2.12
C LYS A 2 12.92 -0.47 1.70
N PHE A 3 12.86 0.73 1.13
CA PHE A 3 11.64 1.32 0.59
C PHE A 3 11.65 1.17 -0.93
N THR A 4 10.71 0.39 -1.47
CA THR A 4 10.58 0.24 -2.92
C THR A 4 9.55 1.22 -3.49
N LEU A 5 9.52 1.36 -4.82
CA LEU A 5 8.45 2.14 -5.47
C LEU A 5 7.07 1.53 -5.18
N LEU A 6 6.97 0.20 -5.10
CA LEU A 6 5.71 -0.45 -4.76
C LEU A 6 5.25 -0.08 -3.35
N ASP A 7 6.16 -0.15 -2.37
CA ASP A 7 5.85 0.20 -0.98
C ASP A 7 5.42 1.67 -0.88
N ASN A 8 6.21 2.59 -1.43
CA ASN A 8 5.95 4.03 -1.36
C ASN A 8 4.65 4.43 -2.09
N GLY A 9 4.42 3.82 -3.26
CA GLY A 9 3.22 4.07 -4.05
C GLY A 9 1.96 3.55 -3.37
N SER A 10 2.01 2.32 -2.85
CA SER A 10 0.89 1.70 -2.12
C SER A 10 0.57 2.46 -0.83
N ASP A 11 1.61 2.87 -0.10
CA ASP A 11 1.51 3.70 1.10
C ASP A 11 0.80 5.03 0.83
N SER A 12 1.17 5.68 -0.27
CA SER A 12 0.56 6.95 -0.68
C SER A 12 -0.90 6.76 -1.10
N LEU A 13 -1.22 5.71 -1.86
CA LEU A 13 -2.61 5.41 -2.20
C LEU A 13 -3.46 5.08 -0.97
N LYS A 14 -2.92 4.32 -0.02
CA LYS A 14 -3.60 4.03 1.25
C LYS A 14 -3.87 5.30 2.04
N GLN A 15 -2.90 6.21 2.12
CA GLN A 15 -3.10 7.49 2.80
C GLN A 15 -4.16 8.35 2.11
N SER A 16 -4.16 8.39 0.77
CA SER A 16 -5.17 9.13 0.01
C SER A 16 -6.58 8.61 0.32
N TYR A 17 -6.76 7.29 0.28
CA TYR A 17 -8.03 6.64 0.65
C TYR A 17 -8.46 6.98 2.08
N SER A 18 -7.57 6.80 3.06
CA SER A 18 -7.87 7.10 4.47
C SER A 18 -8.25 8.58 4.67
N SER A 19 -7.62 9.49 3.92
CA SER A 19 -7.95 10.91 3.95
C SER A 19 -9.32 11.20 3.31
N LEU A 20 -9.69 10.53 2.21
CA LEU A 20 -11.03 10.66 1.60
C LEU A 20 -12.15 10.13 2.49
N GLU A 21 -11.90 9.00 3.16
CA GLU A 21 -12.84 8.42 4.13
C GLU A 21 -13.03 9.37 5.33
N ARG A 22 -11.94 9.91 5.88
CA ARG A 22 -12.01 10.90 6.94
C ARG A 22 -12.75 12.17 6.51
N PHE A 23 -12.49 12.65 5.29
CA PHE A 23 -13.18 13.81 4.74
C PHE A 23 -14.70 13.60 4.72
N SER A 24 -15.16 12.42 4.28
CA SER A 24 -16.59 12.09 4.18
C SER A 24 -17.26 11.94 5.56
N ASN A 25 -16.50 11.71 6.63
CA ASN A 25 -17.01 11.39 7.97
C ASN A 25 -16.85 12.53 8.99
N LEU A 26 -16.21 13.65 8.64
CA LEU A 26 -15.96 14.77 9.54
C LEU A 26 -16.86 15.95 9.18
N TYR A 27 -17.46 16.57 10.20
CA TYR A 27 -18.31 17.76 10.04
C TYR A 27 -17.50 19.07 9.98
N GLN A 28 -16.29 19.12 10.55
CA GLN A 28 -15.42 20.30 10.59
C GLN A 28 -13.94 19.90 10.47
N GLY A 29 -13.09 20.80 9.93
CA GLY A 29 -11.65 20.57 9.81
C GLY A 29 -11.26 19.62 8.68
N THR A 30 -12.14 19.44 7.70
CA THR A 30 -12.00 18.52 6.56
C THR A 30 -10.93 18.96 5.56
N GLU A 31 -10.57 20.25 5.53
CA GLU A 31 -9.63 20.86 4.58
C GLU A 31 -8.29 20.13 4.51
N HIS A 32 -7.71 19.77 5.66
CA HIS A 32 -6.46 19.02 5.70
C HIS A 32 -6.59 17.63 5.08
N SER A 33 -7.73 16.97 5.30
CA SER A 33 -8.00 15.64 4.73
C SER A 33 -8.14 15.72 3.22
N LEU A 34 -8.81 16.74 2.68
CA LEU A 34 -8.91 16.96 1.24
C LEU A 34 -7.53 17.22 0.62
N LYS A 35 -6.75 18.11 1.22
CA LYS A 35 -5.39 18.44 0.78
C LYS A 35 -4.51 17.19 0.74
N ASP A 36 -4.53 16.41 1.81
CA ASP A 36 -3.75 15.17 1.89
C ASP A 36 -4.23 14.16 0.85
N ALA A 37 -5.54 13.98 0.67
CA ALA A 37 -6.09 13.10 -0.37
C ALA A 37 -5.54 13.43 -1.77
N VAL A 38 -5.56 14.72 -2.14
CA VAL A 38 -5.06 15.20 -3.44
C VAL A 38 -3.55 14.97 -3.59
N ILE A 39 -2.77 15.34 -2.56
CA ILE A 39 -1.30 15.25 -2.61
C ILE A 39 -0.85 13.79 -2.69
N PHE A 40 -1.39 12.94 -1.81
CA PHE A 40 -1.00 11.53 -1.74
C PHE A 40 -1.50 10.74 -2.95
N LEU A 41 -2.66 11.07 -3.54
CA LEU A 41 -3.10 10.44 -4.78
C LEU A 41 -2.12 10.72 -5.93
N ASN A 42 -1.77 11.99 -6.13
CA ASN A 42 -0.79 12.37 -7.16
C ASN A 42 0.56 11.69 -6.94
N HIS A 43 1.04 11.67 -5.70
CA HIS A 43 2.30 11.03 -5.36
C HIS A 43 2.25 9.51 -5.63
N GLY A 44 1.20 8.83 -5.16
CA GLY A 44 1.01 7.40 -5.36
C GLY A 44 0.97 7.03 -6.84
N LEU A 45 0.19 7.76 -7.64
CA LEU A 45 0.12 7.59 -9.08
C LEU A 45 1.47 7.78 -9.76
N GLU A 46 2.19 8.86 -9.43
CA GLU A 46 3.50 9.13 -10.03
C GLU A 46 4.48 7.98 -9.74
N ILE A 47 4.52 7.50 -8.50
CA ILE A 47 5.43 6.45 -8.08
C ILE A 47 5.09 5.10 -8.72
N LEU A 48 3.81 4.73 -8.80
CA LEU A 48 3.38 3.45 -9.39
C LEU A 48 3.49 3.46 -10.92
N LEU A 49 3.21 4.57 -11.59
CA LEU A 49 3.50 4.70 -13.02
C LEU A 49 5.01 4.61 -13.28
N LYS A 50 5.84 5.22 -12.44
CA LYS A 50 7.31 5.04 -12.49
C LYS A 50 7.74 3.59 -12.25
N LEU A 51 7.01 2.82 -11.44
CA LEU A 51 7.27 1.38 -11.27
C LEU A 51 7.00 0.62 -12.56
N ILE A 52 5.89 0.89 -13.25
CA ILE A 52 5.59 0.31 -14.57
C ILE A 52 6.73 0.64 -15.56
N LEU A 53 7.11 1.92 -15.65
CA LEU A 53 8.24 2.34 -16.49
C LEU A 53 9.53 1.61 -16.13
N LYS A 54 9.84 1.47 -14.83
CA LYS A 54 11.04 0.79 -14.35
C LYS A 54 11.07 -0.68 -14.75
N ASN A 55 9.94 -1.35 -14.65
CA ASN A 55 9.79 -2.76 -14.95
C ASN A 55 9.97 -3.02 -16.45
N HIS A 56 9.52 -2.09 -17.30
CA HIS A 56 9.77 -2.14 -18.74
C HIS A 56 11.24 -1.80 -19.07
N SER A 57 11.72 -0.64 -18.62
CA SER A 57 13.12 -0.25 -18.72
C SER A 57 13.46 0.84 -17.69
N PRO A 58 14.42 0.62 -16.77
CA PRO A 58 14.77 1.59 -15.74
C PRO A 58 15.14 2.99 -16.24
N ALA A 59 15.57 3.10 -17.50
CA ALA A 59 15.95 4.37 -18.10
C ALA A 59 14.75 5.30 -18.33
N LEU A 60 13.55 4.73 -18.52
CA LEU A 60 12.31 5.46 -18.79
C LEU A 60 11.85 6.33 -17.61
N MET A 61 12.29 6.02 -16.39
CA MET A 61 12.00 6.82 -15.20
C MET A 61 12.71 8.19 -15.18
N PHE A 62 13.77 8.37 -15.98
CA PHE A 62 14.66 9.54 -15.86
C PHE A 62 14.37 10.57 -16.94
N SER A 63 14.48 11.85 -16.58
CA SER A 63 14.24 12.97 -17.50
C SER A 63 15.37 13.14 -18.51
N ASP A 64 16.62 12.90 -18.09
CA ASP A 64 17.81 12.95 -18.96
C ASP A 64 18.46 11.56 -19.09
N LEU A 65 18.32 10.97 -20.27
CA LEU A 65 18.84 9.64 -20.57
C LEU A 65 20.37 9.60 -20.63
N LYS A 66 21.02 10.67 -21.14
CA LYS A 66 22.48 10.75 -21.23
C LYS A 66 23.08 10.84 -19.83
N LEU A 67 22.46 11.63 -18.96
CA LEU A 67 22.89 11.74 -17.57
C LEU A 67 22.68 10.42 -16.81
N TYR A 68 21.55 9.74 -17.03
CA TYR A 68 21.32 8.40 -16.49
C TYR A 68 22.36 7.38 -16.96
N GLN A 69 22.72 7.37 -18.25
CA GLN A 69 23.76 6.47 -18.79
C GLN A 69 25.11 6.70 -18.11
N LYS A 70 25.55 7.97 -17.99
CA LYS A 70 26.77 8.33 -17.26
C LYS A 70 26.71 7.87 -15.80
N ALA A 71 25.58 8.10 -15.12
CA ALA A 71 25.39 7.63 -13.75
C ALA A 71 25.49 6.12 -13.65
N LYS A 72 24.90 5.37 -14.58
CA LYS A 72 24.95 3.91 -14.61
C LYS A 72 26.36 3.37 -14.83
N GLU A 73 27.16 4.03 -15.67
CA GLU A 73 28.57 3.68 -15.86
C GLU A 73 29.40 3.93 -14.60
N GLU A 74 29.25 5.10 -13.97
CA GLU A 74 29.96 5.42 -12.74
C GLU A 74 29.55 4.54 -11.57
N MET A 75 28.26 4.23 -11.44
CA MET A 75 27.72 3.31 -10.44
C MET A 75 28.41 1.93 -10.55
N LYS A 76 28.58 1.41 -11.77
CA LYS A 76 29.30 0.15 -12.01
C LYS A 76 30.79 0.26 -11.66
N LYS A 77 31.46 1.34 -12.06
CA LYS A 77 32.89 1.56 -11.78
C LYS A 77 33.18 1.66 -10.28
N LYS A 78 32.27 2.30 -9.52
CA LYS A 78 32.39 2.55 -8.08
C LYS A 78 31.73 1.46 -7.21
N ASN A 79 31.14 0.43 -7.82
CA ASN A 79 30.38 -0.64 -7.16
C ASN A 79 29.29 -0.11 -6.18
N LEU A 80 28.56 0.92 -6.61
CA LEU A 80 27.51 1.57 -5.82
C LEU A 80 26.17 0.83 -5.94
N LYS A 81 25.30 0.98 -4.94
CA LYS A 81 24.03 0.23 -4.86
C LYS A 81 22.95 0.81 -5.78
N ASN A 82 22.99 2.11 -6.05
CA ASN A 82 22.00 2.79 -6.88
C ASN A 82 22.59 3.98 -7.64
N VAL A 83 21.90 4.42 -8.70
CA VAL A 83 22.37 5.51 -9.58
C VAL A 83 22.36 6.89 -8.91
N PHE A 84 21.61 7.07 -7.83
CA PHE A 84 21.57 8.33 -7.08
C PHE A 84 22.80 8.52 -6.17
N GLU A 85 23.47 7.44 -5.76
CA GLU A 85 24.72 7.49 -4.97
C GLU A 85 25.91 8.08 -5.75
N VAL A 86 25.80 8.20 -7.08
CA VAL A 86 26.87 8.70 -7.94
C VAL A 86 27.14 10.20 -7.72
N GLY A 87 26.16 10.94 -7.18
CA GLY A 87 26.27 12.39 -6.96
C GLY A 87 25.96 13.25 -8.18
N LEU A 88 25.51 12.65 -9.28
CA LEU A 88 24.96 13.39 -10.42
C LEU A 88 23.53 13.85 -10.09
N LYS A 89 23.16 15.06 -10.54
CA LYS A 89 21.81 15.62 -10.36
C LYS A 89 20.80 14.92 -11.28
N LEU A 90 20.44 13.69 -10.93
CA LEU A 90 19.43 12.91 -11.64
C LEU A 90 18.03 13.37 -11.25
N HIS A 91 17.20 13.62 -12.24
CA HIS A 91 15.79 13.91 -12.07
C HIS A 91 14.96 12.77 -12.67
N THR A 92 13.91 12.39 -11.96
CA THR A 92 12.89 11.47 -12.49
C THR A 92 11.78 12.26 -13.16
N VAL A 93 11.06 11.61 -14.06
CA VAL A 93 9.94 12.22 -14.78
C VAL A 93 8.81 12.62 -13.84
N PRO A 94 8.08 13.72 -14.07
CA PRO A 94 6.87 14.03 -13.31
C PRO A 94 5.70 13.11 -13.71
N LEU A 95 4.62 13.10 -12.92
CA LEU A 95 3.38 12.34 -13.17
C LEU A 95 2.91 12.37 -14.63
N GLU A 96 2.76 13.56 -15.21
CA GLU A 96 2.23 13.72 -16.58
C GLU A 96 3.11 13.05 -17.63
N GLU A 97 4.42 13.18 -17.48
CA GLU A 97 5.39 12.55 -18.38
C GLU A 97 5.45 11.04 -18.12
N ALA A 98 5.29 10.59 -16.88
CA ALA A 98 5.21 9.17 -16.55
C ALA A 98 3.99 8.52 -17.24
N LEU A 99 2.83 9.16 -17.17
CA LEU A 99 1.59 8.72 -17.80
C LEU A 99 1.75 8.59 -19.32
N LYS A 100 2.28 9.63 -19.98
CA LYS A 100 2.56 9.62 -21.43
C LYS A 100 3.54 8.52 -21.83
N ARG A 101 4.58 8.28 -21.04
CA ARG A 101 5.56 7.23 -21.33
C ARG A 101 4.99 5.84 -21.14
N VAL A 102 4.13 5.63 -20.15
CA VAL A 102 3.44 4.33 -19.98
C VAL A 102 2.58 4.05 -21.21
N GLU A 103 1.83 5.05 -21.68
CA GLU A 103 0.99 4.91 -22.86
C GLU A 103 1.80 4.66 -24.15
N LEU A 104 2.80 5.51 -24.42
CA LEU A 104 3.49 5.52 -25.72
C LEU A 104 4.70 4.58 -25.80
N LEU A 105 5.34 4.26 -24.68
CA LEU A 105 6.61 3.52 -24.66
C LEU A 105 6.49 2.15 -23.97
N CYS A 106 5.41 1.90 -23.24
CA CYS A 106 5.11 0.59 -22.68
C CYS A 106 3.94 -0.11 -23.39
N ASP A 107 3.35 0.53 -24.41
CA ASP A 107 2.20 0.03 -25.20
C ASP A 107 1.00 -0.34 -24.30
N ILE A 108 0.77 0.44 -23.25
CA ILE A 108 -0.35 0.24 -22.32
C ILE A 108 -1.42 1.30 -22.60
N GLU A 109 -2.57 0.87 -23.11
CA GLU A 109 -3.70 1.77 -23.34
C GLU A 109 -4.27 2.28 -22.01
N ILE A 110 -4.35 3.60 -21.84
CA ILE A 110 -4.92 4.23 -20.66
C ILE A 110 -6.24 4.90 -21.06
N PRO A 111 -7.37 4.56 -20.41
CA PRO A 111 -8.66 5.17 -20.72
C PRO A 111 -8.60 6.71 -20.69
N GLU A 112 -9.13 7.37 -21.72
CA GLU A 112 -9.12 8.84 -21.81
C GLU A 112 -9.79 9.51 -20.60
N THR A 113 -10.85 8.90 -20.07
CA THR A 113 -11.55 9.38 -18.87
C THR A 113 -10.64 9.35 -17.64
N LEU A 114 -9.85 8.29 -17.47
CA LEU A 114 -8.86 8.17 -16.40
C LEU A 114 -7.74 9.21 -16.59
N LYS A 115 -7.20 9.35 -17.80
CA LYS A 115 -6.17 10.36 -18.09
C LYS A 115 -6.66 11.77 -17.76
N ALA A 116 -7.87 12.13 -18.19
CA ALA A 116 -8.47 13.42 -17.91
C ALA A 116 -8.64 13.66 -16.40
N ALA A 117 -9.08 12.64 -15.65
CA ALA A 117 -9.19 12.72 -14.19
C ALA A 117 -7.82 12.94 -13.53
N ILE A 118 -6.79 12.18 -13.92
CA ILE A 118 -5.42 12.32 -13.40
C ILE A 118 -4.88 13.73 -13.67
N PHE A 119 -5.04 14.26 -14.89
CA PHE A 119 -4.59 15.62 -15.22
C PHE A 119 -5.33 16.68 -14.41
N HIS A 120 -6.64 16.52 -14.24
CA HIS A 120 -7.43 17.45 -13.42
C HIS A 120 -6.95 17.46 -11.97
N ILE A 121 -6.76 16.28 -11.37
CA ILE A 121 -6.29 16.16 -9.98
C ILE A 121 -4.84 16.65 -9.82
N ASN A 122 -3.98 16.50 -10.84
CA ASN A 122 -2.64 17.09 -10.84
C ASN A 122 -2.66 18.61 -10.90
N LYS A 123 -3.59 19.20 -11.67
CA LYS A 123 -3.79 20.66 -11.70
C LYS A 123 -4.19 21.18 -10.32
N ILE A 124 -5.19 20.57 -9.68
CA ILE A 124 -5.65 20.95 -8.33
C ILE A 124 -4.52 20.81 -7.32
N ARG A 125 -3.72 19.74 -7.40
CA ARG A 125 -2.54 19.57 -6.55
C ARG A 125 -1.55 20.72 -6.69
N ASN A 126 -1.28 21.18 -7.91
CA ASN A 126 -0.37 22.30 -8.15
C ASN A 126 -0.92 23.61 -7.57
N GLU A 127 -2.22 23.87 -7.70
CA GLU A 127 -2.87 25.04 -7.10
C GLU A 127 -2.76 25.00 -5.56
N ILE A 128 -3.07 23.85 -4.94
CA ILE A 128 -2.95 23.63 -3.50
C ILE A 128 -1.52 23.80 -2.98
N MET A 129 -0.52 23.32 -3.73
CA MET A 129 0.88 23.29 -3.27
C MET A 129 1.66 24.57 -3.56
N HIS A 130 1.34 25.27 -4.64
CA HIS A 130 2.19 26.32 -5.19
C HIS A 130 1.49 27.67 -5.35
N TYR A 131 0.19 27.75 -5.10
CA TYR A 131 -0.56 29.00 -5.20
C TYR A 131 -1.61 29.09 -4.08
N SER A 132 -2.88 29.16 -4.44
CA SER A 132 -4.04 29.12 -3.56
C SER A 132 -5.23 28.60 -4.36
N ILE A 133 -6.20 28.03 -3.68
CA ILE A 133 -7.46 27.59 -4.28
C ILE A 133 -8.60 28.00 -3.35
N ASP A 134 -9.64 28.60 -3.92
CA ASP A 134 -10.87 28.93 -3.23
C ASP A 134 -11.98 28.09 -3.87
N LEU A 135 -12.61 27.22 -3.10
CA LEU A 135 -13.66 26.32 -3.56
C LEU A 135 -14.98 26.68 -2.86
N ASN A 136 -16.04 26.80 -3.63
CA ASN A 136 -17.40 26.80 -3.07
C ASN A 136 -17.89 25.36 -2.79
N GLU A 137 -19.06 25.22 -2.17
CA GLU A 137 -19.60 23.89 -1.79
C GLU A 137 -19.81 22.96 -2.99
N GLU A 138 -20.30 23.48 -4.12
CA GLU A 138 -20.53 22.69 -5.35
C GLU A 138 -19.21 22.25 -5.99
N GLU A 139 -18.22 23.15 -6.06
CA GLU A 139 -16.88 22.85 -6.58
C GLU A 139 -16.14 21.84 -5.69
N LEU A 140 -16.35 21.92 -4.38
CA LEU A 140 -15.80 20.98 -3.41
C LEU A 140 -16.40 19.59 -3.58
N GLU A 141 -17.73 19.49 -3.70
CA GLU A 141 -18.42 18.22 -3.93
C GLU A 141 -17.96 17.57 -5.25
N ASP A 142 -17.90 18.35 -6.33
CA ASP A 142 -17.40 17.89 -7.63
C ASP A 142 -15.94 17.41 -7.55
N LEU A 143 -15.06 18.14 -6.86
CA LEU A 143 -13.68 17.73 -6.64
C LEU A 143 -13.59 16.40 -5.88
N VAL A 144 -14.39 16.22 -4.83
CA VAL A 144 -14.41 14.98 -4.03
C VAL A 144 -14.89 13.80 -4.88
N ASN A 145 -15.93 13.99 -5.69
CA ASN A 145 -16.42 12.95 -6.59
C ASN A 145 -15.38 12.57 -7.64
N LYS A 146 -14.68 13.56 -8.21
CA LYS A 146 -13.57 13.32 -9.14
C LYS A 146 -12.38 12.64 -8.49
N LEU A 147 -12.08 12.95 -7.24
CA LEU A 147 -11.02 12.28 -6.46
C LEU A 147 -11.35 10.80 -6.23
N LYS A 148 -12.59 10.50 -5.82
CA LYS A 148 -13.06 9.12 -5.62
C LYS A 148 -12.98 8.32 -6.92
N TYR A 149 -13.55 8.86 -8.00
CA TYR A 149 -13.47 8.26 -9.34
C TYR A 149 -12.01 8.03 -9.77
N CYS A 150 -11.17 9.06 -9.65
CA CYS A 150 -9.76 8.97 -10.03
C CYS A 150 -9.03 7.91 -9.23
N TYR A 151 -9.28 7.82 -7.92
CA TYR A 151 -8.69 6.79 -7.06
C TYR A 151 -9.11 5.38 -7.49
N GLU A 152 -10.41 5.12 -7.60
CA GLU A 152 -10.97 3.80 -7.92
C GLU A 152 -10.48 3.30 -9.29
N GLU A 153 -10.65 4.12 -10.32
CA GLU A 153 -10.22 3.77 -11.68
C GLU A 153 -8.70 3.63 -11.78
N SER A 154 -7.93 4.43 -11.02
CA SER A 154 -6.48 4.28 -10.99
C SER A 154 -6.05 2.97 -10.35
N VAL A 155 -6.66 2.58 -9.23
CA VAL A 155 -6.34 1.31 -8.57
C VAL A 155 -6.69 0.14 -9.48
N ASP A 156 -7.87 0.16 -10.10
CA ASP A 156 -8.30 -0.90 -11.03
C ASP A 156 -7.45 -0.97 -12.30
N PHE A 157 -7.00 0.17 -12.81
CA PHE A 157 -6.02 0.22 -13.90
C PHE A 157 -4.67 -0.34 -13.48
N LEU A 158 -4.11 0.14 -12.36
CA LEU A 158 -2.76 -0.23 -11.90
C LEU A 158 -2.67 -1.71 -11.49
N GLU A 159 -3.72 -2.28 -10.90
CA GLU A 159 -3.78 -3.71 -10.52
C GLU A 159 -3.56 -4.64 -11.73
N LYS A 160 -3.98 -4.23 -12.93
CA LYS A 160 -3.78 -5.02 -14.16
C LYS A 160 -2.30 -5.11 -14.56
N HIS A 161 -1.45 -4.22 -14.04
CA HIS A 161 -0.05 -4.07 -14.44
C HIS A 161 0.94 -4.24 -13.28
N ILE A 162 0.46 -4.26 -12.04
CA ILE A 162 1.26 -4.37 -10.82
C ILE A 162 0.65 -5.47 -9.96
N GLU A 163 1.41 -6.56 -9.80
CA GLU A 163 0.96 -7.75 -9.10
C GLU A 163 0.68 -7.49 -7.61
N ASN A 164 -0.48 -7.95 -7.13
CA ASN A 164 -0.92 -7.88 -5.74
C ASN A 164 -1.01 -6.44 -5.19
N LEU A 165 -1.30 -5.45 -6.05
CA LEU A 165 -1.27 -4.04 -5.63
C LEU A 165 -2.36 -3.73 -4.58
N LYS A 166 -3.59 -4.24 -4.75
CA LYS A 166 -4.68 -4.07 -3.78
C LYS A 166 -4.32 -4.61 -2.41
N ASP A 167 -3.73 -5.79 -2.33
CA ASP A 167 -3.26 -6.38 -1.06
C ASP A 167 -2.17 -5.52 -0.42
N ARG A 168 -1.25 -4.99 -1.24
CA ARG A 168 -0.20 -4.07 -0.77
C ARG A 168 -0.77 -2.76 -0.24
N ILE A 169 -1.79 -2.19 -0.90
CA ILE A 169 -2.49 -0.99 -0.42
C ILE A 169 -3.20 -1.29 0.90
N ASN A 170 -3.89 -2.43 1.00
CA ASN A 170 -4.66 -2.79 2.18
C ASN A 170 -3.78 -3.02 3.42
N THR A 171 -2.62 -3.63 3.23
CA THR A 171 -1.63 -3.90 4.28
C THR A 171 -0.69 -2.73 4.54
N ALA A 172 -0.69 -1.69 3.71
CA ALA A 172 0.12 -0.50 3.91
C ALA A 172 -0.34 0.27 5.15
N ARG A 173 0.61 0.95 5.82
CA ARG A 173 0.40 1.72 7.06
C ARG A 173 -0.17 0.91 8.22
N PHE A 174 0.04 -0.41 8.21
CA PHE A 174 -0.19 -1.19 9.41
C PHE A 174 0.86 -0.80 10.47
N GLU A 175 0.38 -0.17 11.54
CA GLU A 175 1.19 0.24 12.67
C GLU A 175 0.74 -0.54 13.90
N LEU A 176 1.71 -1.02 14.67
CA LEU A 176 1.47 -1.73 15.91
C LEU A 176 2.46 -1.17 16.93
N THR A 177 1.95 -0.65 18.03
CA THR A 177 2.80 -0.10 19.09
C THR A 177 3.52 -1.23 19.81
N ILE A 178 4.62 -0.91 20.50
CA ILE A 178 5.36 -1.89 21.31
C ILE A 178 4.43 -2.53 22.35
N ASN A 179 3.57 -1.71 22.98
CA ASN A 179 2.62 -2.19 23.98
C ASN A 179 1.58 -3.12 23.37
N GLU A 180 0.96 -2.75 22.24
CA GLU A 180 0.01 -3.62 21.54
C GLU A 180 0.66 -4.93 21.10
N TYR A 181 1.94 -4.90 20.67
CA TYR A 181 2.67 -6.10 20.29
C TYR A 181 2.92 -7.00 21.51
N GLU A 182 3.36 -6.41 22.62
CA GLU A 182 3.57 -7.14 23.89
C GLU A 182 2.26 -7.75 24.41
N GLU A 183 1.14 -7.03 24.33
CA GLU A 183 -0.18 -7.53 24.71
C GLU A 183 -0.62 -8.71 23.83
N ILE A 184 -0.47 -8.60 22.50
CA ILE A 184 -0.78 -9.71 21.57
C ILE A 184 0.10 -10.92 21.88
N MET A 185 1.42 -10.74 22.03
CA MET A 185 2.34 -11.84 22.32
C MET A 185 2.06 -12.51 23.67
N GLN A 186 1.68 -11.73 24.69
CA GLN A 186 1.27 -12.28 25.99
C GLN A 186 0.00 -13.11 25.85
N GLN A 187 -0.99 -12.60 25.11
CA GLN A 187 -2.25 -13.30 24.88
C GLN A 187 -2.04 -14.60 24.10
N GLU A 188 -1.24 -14.58 23.03
CA GLU A 188 -0.88 -15.80 22.27
C GLU A 188 -0.18 -16.84 23.16
N TYR A 189 0.75 -16.40 24.01
CA TYR A 189 1.42 -17.29 24.95
C TYR A 189 0.47 -17.92 25.98
N TYR A 190 -0.48 -17.14 26.51
CA TYR A 190 -1.52 -17.66 27.40
C TYR A 190 -2.44 -18.65 26.69
N ASP A 191 -2.84 -18.37 25.45
CA ASP A 191 -3.68 -19.26 24.65
C ASP A 191 -2.98 -20.59 24.34
N GLU A 192 -1.68 -20.57 24.03
CA GLU A 192 -0.86 -21.78 23.85
C GLU A 192 -0.80 -22.64 25.12
N ILE A 193 -0.57 -22.02 26.29
CA ILE A 193 -0.56 -22.74 27.57
C ILE A 193 -1.91 -23.38 27.83
N MET A 194 -3.01 -22.64 27.66
CA MET A 194 -4.35 -23.16 27.88
C MET A 194 -4.68 -24.32 26.94
N GLN A 195 -4.23 -24.27 25.68
CA GLN A 195 -4.37 -25.38 24.74
C GLN A 195 -3.58 -26.61 25.17
N GLN A 196 -2.35 -26.44 25.65
CA GLN A 196 -1.54 -27.55 26.18
C GLN A 196 -2.19 -28.18 27.41
N GLU A 197 -2.63 -27.38 28.38
CA GLU A 197 -3.33 -27.89 29.58
C GLU A 197 -4.61 -28.65 29.22
N MET A 198 -5.34 -28.19 28.20
CA MET A 198 -6.52 -28.90 27.70
C MET A 198 -6.17 -30.26 27.10
N ILE A 199 -5.11 -30.33 26.28
CA ILE A 199 -4.62 -31.58 25.69
C ILE A 199 -4.17 -32.54 26.80
N GLU A 200 -3.40 -32.07 27.77
CA GLU A 200 -2.94 -32.88 28.90
C GLU A 200 -4.11 -33.44 29.72
N ARG A 201 -5.14 -32.62 29.98
CA ARG A 201 -6.37 -33.10 30.66
C ARG A 201 -7.14 -34.13 29.83
N GLU A 202 -7.22 -33.95 28.52
CA GLU A 202 -7.86 -34.94 27.64
C GLU A 202 -7.08 -36.25 27.61
N GLU A 203 -5.75 -36.19 27.57
CA GLU A 203 -4.87 -37.36 27.66
C GLU A 203 -4.98 -38.06 29.02
N GLU A 204 -4.99 -37.30 30.12
CA GLU A 204 -5.18 -37.83 31.47
C GLU A 204 -6.55 -38.49 31.61
N TYR A 205 -7.62 -37.84 31.14
CA TYR A 205 -8.97 -38.41 31.12
C TYR A 205 -9.03 -39.70 30.28
N HIS A 206 -8.34 -39.72 29.13
CA HIS A 206 -8.23 -40.93 28.31
C HIS A 206 -7.47 -42.05 29.02
N MET A 207 -6.36 -41.76 29.71
CA MET A 207 -5.60 -42.75 30.49
C MET A 207 -6.33 -43.25 31.74
N GLU A 208 -7.09 -42.38 32.40
CA GLU A 208 -7.90 -42.75 33.55
C GLU A 208 -9.07 -43.65 33.15
N ASN A 209 -9.72 -43.37 32.02
CA ASN A 209 -10.91 -44.10 31.60
C ASN A 209 -10.65 -45.28 30.66
N TYR A 210 -9.46 -45.40 30.07
CA TYR A 210 -9.12 -46.47 29.12
C TYR A 210 -7.75 -47.10 29.43
N TYR A 211 -7.61 -48.41 29.20
CA TYR A 211 -6.32 -49.12 29.20
C TYR A 211 -6.15 -49.82 27.85
N TYR A 212 -5.07 -49.51 27.10
CA TYR A 212 -4.87 -49.97 25.71
C TYR A 212 -6.12 -49.79 24.80
N GLY A 213 -6.80 -48.64 24.89
CA GLY A 213 -8.00 -48.34 24.08
C GLY A 213 -9.29 -49.04 24.52
N ILE A 214 -9.27 -49.78 25.63
CA ILE A 214 -10.46 -50.48 26.17
C ILE A 214 -10.99 -49.69 27.38
N PRO A 215 -12.28 -49.28 27.41
CA PRO A 215 -12.83 -48.53 28.53
C PRO A 215 -12.78 -49.38 29.81
N LYS A 216 -12.29 -48.80 30.91
CA LYS A 216 -12.31 -49.42 32.23
C LYS A 216 -13.77 -49.57 32.66
N LYS A 217 -14.36 -50.74 32.39
CA LYS A 217 -15.74 -51.06 32.77
C LYS A 217 -15.97 -50.68 34.24
N LYS A 218 -17.04 -49.92 34.52
CA LYS A 218 -17.60 -49.77 35.86
C LYS A 218 -17.98 -51.17 36.36
N TYR A 219 -17.10 -51.83 37.10
CA TYR A 219 -17.46 -53.00 37.88
C TYR A 219 -18.30 -52.51 39.05
N ASN A 220 -19.61 -52.76 38.97
CA ASN A 220 -20.54 -52.60 40.07
C ASN A 220 -21.45 -53.82 40.10
N ALA A 221 -21.85 -54.20 41.33
CA ALA A 221 -22.67 -55.34 41.75
C ALA A 221 -21.86 -56.65 41.93
N TYR A 222 -21.78 -57.27 43.11
CA TYR A 222 -22.86 -57.61 44.04
C TYR A 222 -24.13 -58.08 43.30
N THR A 223 -23.95 -59.17 42.59
CA THR A 223 -24.94 -60.21 42.22
C THR A 223 -24.14 -61.51 42.39
N GLU A 224 -24.40 -62.44 43.29
CA GLU A 224 -25.61 -62.88 44.01
C GLU A 224 -25.26 -63.24 45.46
#